data_AF-A0A437K433-F1
#
_entry.id   AF-A0A437K433-F1
#
_cell.length_a   1.000
_cell.length_b   1.000
_cell.length_c   1.000
_cell.angle_alpha   90.00
_cell.angle_beta   90.00
_cell.angle_gamma   90.00
#
_symmetry.space_group_name_H-M   'P 1'
#
loop_
_entity.id
_entity.type
_entity.pdbx_description
1 polymer ?
#
loop_
_entity_poly.entity_id
_entity_poly.type
_entity_poly.pdbx_seq_one_letter_code
_entity_poly.pdbx_strand_id
1 'polypeptide(L)'
;MRKNNRYRAYRFYGGTKKYYSVQMMCDVLGVPRNIYYHSLQKTESTREPENPAKTQKIIHIHQESKERNGARKYIGYSKAKIRSITKKKYRPYSIVKKVMERKNLLDQDFSTTTINEKWVADIIYIYTVRDGWCYLASVMDLHSKKTIT
;
A
#
# COMPACT_ATOMS: atom_id res chain seq x y z
N MET A 1 -21.40 -24.98 -17.15
CA MET A 1 -21.97 -23.79 -17.83
C MET A 1 -23.20 -23.23 -17.06
N ARG A 2 -23.04 -22.55 -15.92
CA ARG A 2 -24.18 -22.15 -15.04
C ARG A 2 -24.25 -20.65 -14.66
N LYS A 3 -23.41 -19.77 -15.23
CA LYS A 3 -23.32 -18.36 -14.77
C LYS A 3 -24.00 -17.31 -15.66
N ASN A 4 -24.54 -17.68 -16.83
CA ASN A 4 -24.98 -16.70 -17.83
C ASN A 4 -26.50 -16.41 -17.89
N ASN A 5 -27.32 -17.05 -17.04
CA ASN A 5 -28.78 -16.99 -17.18
C ASN A 5 -29.48 -15.95 -16.27
N ARG A 6 -28.77 -15.33 -15.31
CA ARG A 6 -29.40 -14.37 -14.40
C ARG A 6 -29.73 -13.03 -15.07
N TYR A 7 -28.92 -12.55 -16.00
CA TYR A 7 -29.06 -11.20 -16.56
C TYR A 7 -29.97 -11.11 -17.80
N ARG A 8 -30.22 -12.23 -18.49
CA ARG A 8 -31.06 -12.27 -19.71
C ARG A 8 -32.55 -12.27 -19.43
N ALA A 9 -32.96 -12.81 -18.28
CA ALA A 9 -34.38 -12.91 -17.92
C ALA A 9 -35.01 -11.51 -17.68
N TYR A 10 -34.26 -10.55 -17.12
CA TYR A 10 -34.76 -9.23 -16.74
C TYR A 10 -35.35 -8.39 -17.87
N ARG A 11 -34.81 -8.49 -19.09
CA ARG A 11 -35.27 -7.67 -20.21
C ARG A 11 -36.57 -8.20 -20.84
N PHE A 12 -36.92 -9.46 -20.57
CA PHE A 12 -38.04 -10.16 -21.22
C PHE A 12 -39.38 -10.03 -20.46
N TYR A 13 -39.33 -9.80 -19.13
CA TYR A 13 -40.53 -9.80 -18.28
C TYR A 13 -41.35 -8.49 -18.30
N GLY A 14 -40.78 -7.38 -18.79
CA GLY A 14 -41.43 -6.06 -18.74
C GLY A 14 -42.53 -5.86 -19.79
N GLY A 15 -42.49 -6.57 -20.92
CA GLY A 15 -43.38 -6.34 -22.07
C GLY A 15 -44.48 -7.39 -22.28
N THR A 16 -44.43 -8.53 -21.59
CA THR A 16 -45.21 -9.74 -21.97
C THR A 16 -46.30 -10.12 -20.96
N LYS A 17 -46.41 -9.42 -19.82
CA LYS A 17 -47.41 -9.67 -18.77
C LYS A 17 -48.86 -9.64 -19.24
N LYS A 18 -49.13 -9.00 -20.37
CA LYS A 18 -50.48 -8.82 -20.91
C LYS A 18 -51.00 -10.06 -21.65
N TYR A 19 -50.12 -10.98 -22.06
CA TYR A 19 -50.46 -12.10 -22.94
C TYR A 19 -50.14 -13.48 -22.36
N TYR A 20 -49.23 -13.59 -21.39
CA TYR A 20 -48.78 -14.88 -20.87
C TYR A 20 -48.70 -14.90 -19.34
N SER A 21 -48.93 -16.07 -18.76
CA SER A 21 -48.83 -16.26 -17.30
C SER A 21 -47.37 -16.32 -16.85
N VAL A 22 -47.10 -15.86 -15.62
CA VAL A 22 -45.77 -15.88 -15.01
C VAL A 22 -45.18 -17.29 -14.95
N GLN A 23 -46.03 -18.30 -14.72
CA GLN A 23 -45.64 -19.70 -14.68
C GLN A 23 -45.05 -20.15 -16.03
N MET A 24 -45.79 -19.92 -17.12
CA MET A 24 -45.36 -20.29 -18.47
C MET A 24 -44.03 -19.62 -18.85
N MET A 25 -43.85 -18.35 -18.48
CA MET A 25 -42.59 -17.64 -18.73
C MET A 25 -41.40 -18.22 -17.96
N CYS A 26 -41.63 -18.63 -16.70
CA CYS A 26 -40.60 -19.24 -15.85
C CYS A 26 -40.19 -20.62 -16.39
N ASP A 27 -41.16 -21.40 -16.86
CA ASP A 27 -40.93 -22.74 -17.40
C ASP A 27 -40.15 -22.68 -18.73
N VAL A 28 -40.53 -21.78 -19.66
CA VAL A 28 -39.83 -21.58 -20.94
C VAL A 28 -38.38 -21.10 -20.74
N LEU A 29 -38.15 -20.23 -19.75
CA LEU A 29 -36.82 -19.68 -19.46
C LEU A 29 -35.97 -20.61 -18.58
N GLY A 30 -36.53 -21.70 -18.06
CA GLY A 30 -35.86 -22.61 -17.15
C GLY A 30 -35.46 -21.96 -15.82
N VAL A 31 -36.26 -20.99 -15.36
CA VAL A 31 -36.01 -20.21 -14.13
C VAL A 31 -37.10 -20.51 -13.11
N PRO A 32 -36.78 -20.87 -11.86
CA PRO A 32 -37.78 -21.08 -10.82
C PRO A 32 -38.63 -19.82 -10.54
N ARG A 33 -39.94 -20.02 -10.34
CA ARG A 33 -40.92 -18.93 -10.12
C ARG A 33 -40.59 -18.00 -8.94
N ASN A 34 -39.89 -18.50 -7.91
CA ASN A 34 -39.45 -17.68 -6.78
C ASN A 34 -38.42 -16.60 -7.19
N ILE A 35 -37.60 -16.86 -8.21
CA ILE A 35 -36.61 -15.89 -8.73
C ILE A 35 -37.33 -14.71 -9.38
N TYR A 36 -38.44 -14.96 -10.08
CA TYR A 36 -39.24 -13.91 -10.67
C TYR A 36 -39.81 -12.95 -9.60
N TYR A 37 -40.45 -13.45 -8.54
CA TYR A 37 -40.99 -12.58 -7.49
C TYR A 37 -39.89 -11.92 -6.63
N HIS A 38 -38.77 -12.61 -6.39
CA HIS A 38 -37.58 -12.03 -5.77
C HIS A 38 -36.99 -10.90 -6.62
N SER A 39 -37.12 -10.98 -7.95
CA SER A 39 -36.63 -9.94 -8.86
C SER A 39 -37.52 -8.70 -8.93
N LEU A 40 -38.81 -8.85 -8.63
CA LEU A 40 -39.78 -7.75 -8.48
C LEU A 40 -39.58 -7.00 -7.15
N GLN A 41 -39.23 -7.73 -6.10
CA GLN A 41 -38.85 -7.19 -4.80
C GLN A 41 -37.36 -6.79 -4.77
N LYS A 42 -36.90 -6.05 -5.78
CA LYS A 42 -35.60 -5.37 -5.66
C LYS A 42 -35.73 -4.25 -4.62
N THR A 43 -35.65 -4.61 -3.34
CA THR A 43 -35.05 -3.71 -2.36
C THR A 43 -33.61 -3.53 -2.81
N GLU A 44 -33.25 -2.29 -3.14
CA GLU A 44 -31.85 -1.94 -3.30
C GLU A 44 -31.11 -2.43 -2.06
N SER A 45 -30.19 -3.37 -2.24
CA SER A 45 -29.37 -3.82 -1.12
C SER A 45 -28.63 -2.60 -0.60
N THR A 46 -28.64 -2.40 0.72
CA THR A 46 -27.77 -1.43 1.42
C THR A 46 -26.27 -1.69 1.17
N ARG A 47 -25.90 -2.73 0.42
CA ARG A 47 -24.59 -2.86 -0.27
C ARG A 47 -24.48 -1.92 -1.48
N GLU A 48 -24.96 -0.70 -1.25
CA GLU A 48 -24.88 0.58 -1.94
C GLU A 48 -24.74 0.57 -3.47
N PRO A 49 -25.61 1.28 -4.21
CA PRO A 49 -25.17 1.91 -5.44
C PRO A 49 -23.93 2.75 -5.11
N GLU A 50 -22.90 2.56 -5.93
CA GLU A 50 -21.61 3.23 -5.87
C GLU A 50 -21.75 4.67 -5.40
N ASN A 51 -21.36 4.99 -4.16
CA ASN A 51 -21.38 6.36 -3.69
C ASN A 51 -20.19 7.09 -4.36
N PRO A 52 -20.41 7.95 -5.37
CA PRO A 52 -19.31 8.60 -6.10
C PRO A 52 -18.45 9.43 -5.16
N ALA A 53 -19.01 9.94 -4.05
CA ALA A 53 -18.27 10.68 -3.03
C ALA A 53 -17.19 9.81 -2.35
N LYS A 54 -17.47 8.52 -2.12
CA LYS A 54 -16.47 7.59 -1.55
C LYS A 54 -15.32 7.37 -2.53
N THR A 55 -15.62 7.22 -3.82
CA THR A 55 -14.60 7.07 -4.88
C THR A 55 -13.76 8.34 -5.04
N GLN A 56 -14.39 9.52 -5.06
CA GLN A 56 -13.71 10.81 -5.13
C GLN A 56 -12.79 11.03 -3.93
N LYS A 57 -13.24 10.69 -2.72
CA LYS A 57 -12.42 10.78 -1.51
C LYS A 57 -11.20 9.86 -1.57
N ILE A 58 -11.35 8.65 -2.12
CA ILE A 58 -10.22 7.72 -2.33
C ILE A 58 -9.21 8.30 -3.34
N ILE A 59 -9.67 8.91 -4.44
CA ILE A 59 -8.80 9.56 -5.44
C ILE A 59 -8.04 10.73 -4.81
N HIS A 60 -8.73 11.58 -4.04
CA HIS A 60 -8.12 12.74 -3.39
C HIS A 60 -7.01 12.33 -2.41
N ILE A 61 -7.29 11.37 -1.51
CA ILE A 61 -6.29 10.85 -0.56
C ILE A 61 -5.09 10.23 -1.30
N HIS A 62 -5.34 9.57 -2.44
CA HIS A 62 -4.26 9.00 -3.24
C HIS A 62 -3.34 10.08 -3.84
N GLN A 63 -3.91 11.16 -4.37
CA GLN A 63 -3.17 12.31 -4.89
C GLN A 63 -2.39 13.04 -3.80
N GLU A 64 -3.02 13.32 -2.66
CA GLU A 64 -2.40 13.98 -1.51
C GLU A 64 -1.21 13.17 -0.98
N SER A 65 -1.35 11.84 -0.91
CA SER A 65 -0.27 10.93 -0.51
C SER A 65 0.81 10.72 -1.58
N LYS A 66 0.75 11.43 -2.72
CA LYS A 66 1.68 11.31 -3.85
C LYS A 66 1.84 9.86 -4.32
N GLU A 67 0.73 9.12 -4.32
CA GLU A 67 0.66 7.70 -4.72
C GLU A 67 1.46 6.72 -3.83
N ARG A 68 1.92 7.17 -2.66
CA ARG A 68 2.77 6.38 -1.73
C ARG A 68 1.95 5.48 -0.80
N ASN A 69 0.76 5.92 -0.39
CA ASN A 69 -0.12 5.16 0.48
C ASN A 69 -0.95 4.16 -0.33
N GLY A 70 -0.39 2.98 -0.63
CA GLY A 70 -1.19 1.90 -1.20
C GLY A 70 -1.05 0.54 -0.51
N ALA A 71 -0.52 0.52 0.71
CA ALA A 71 -0.34 -0.72 1.48
C ALA A 71 -1.52 -1.10 2.40
N ARG A 72 -2.37 -0.16 2.85
CA ARG A 72 -3.63 -0.52 3.54
C ARG A 72 -4.72 -0.79 2.50
N LYS A 73 -4.81 -2.05 2.08
CA LYS A 73 -5.78 -2.59 1.11
C LYS A 73 -7.22 -2.30 1.52
N TYR A 74 -7.73 -1.10 1.24
CA TYR A 74 -9.17 -0.87 1.19
C TYR A 74 -9.70 -1.48 -0.11
N ILE A 75 -10.75 -2.30 0.00
CA ILE A 75 -11.43 -2.97 -1.12
C ILE A 75 -11.82 -1.98 -2.25
N GLY A 76 -12.01 -0.70 -1.91
CA GLY A 76 -12.34 0.38 -2.85
C GLY A 76 -11.25 0.77 -3.86
N TYR A 77 -9.95 0.61 -3.53
CA TYR A 77 -8.86 0.98 -4.46
C TYR A 77 -8.86 0.11 -5.74
N SER A 78 -9.23 -1.16 -5.59
CA SER A 78 -9.32 -2.10 -6.72
C SER A 78 -10.38 -1.69 -7.75
N LYS A 79 -11.50 -1.10 -7.29
CA LYS A 79 -12.58 -0.61 -8.14
C LYS A 79 -12.22 0.71 -8.82
N ALA A 80 -11.49 1.59 -8.13
CA ALA A 80 -11.02 2.87 -8.66
C ALA A 80 -9.80 2.77 -9.60
N LYS A 81 -9.30 1.54 -9.88
CA LYS A 81 -8.07 1.28 -10.66
C LYS A 81 -6.81 1.99 -10.12
N ILE A 82 -6.81 2.37 -8.85
CA ILE A 82 -5.68 3.04 -8.20
C ILE A 82 -4.65 1.98 -7.76
N ARG A 83 -3.37 2.20 -8.07
CA ARG A 83 -2.27 1.30 -7.71
C ARG A 83 -1.23 2.04 -6.86
N SER A 84 -0.66 1.37 -5.87
CA SER A 84 0.46 1.92 -5.09
C SER A 84 1.72 1.98 -5.93
N ILE A 85 2.51 3.05 -5.82
CA ILE A 85 3.92 2.99 -6.17
C ILE A 85 4.62 2.18 -5.07
N THR A 86 5.00 0.94 -5.38
CA THR A 86 5.78 0.10 -4.47
C THR A 86 7.26 0.35 -4.72
N LYS A 87 8.01 0.88 -3.74
CA LYS A 87 9.47 0.95 -3.85
C LYS A 87 10.02 -0.47 -3.97
N LYS A 88 10.90 -0.73 -4.94
CA LYS A 88 11.57 -2.03 -5.07
C LYS A 88 12.30 -2.33 -3.75
N LYS A 89 12.08 -3.53 -3.20
CA LYS A 89 12.80 -4.01 -2.02
C LYS A 89 14.31 -3.96 -2.34
N TYR A 90 15.08 -3.30 -1.48
CA TYR A 90 16.54 -3.27 -1.59
C TYR A 90 17.06 -4.71 -1.59
N ARG A 91 17.89 -5.04 -2.59
CA ARG A 91 18.63 -6.30 -2.64
C ARG A 91 20.10 -5.94 -2.48
N PRO A 92 20.75 -6.33 -1.37
CA PRO A 92 22.18 -6.09 -1.21
C PRO A 92 22.91 -6.78 -2.35
N TYR A 93 23.88 -6.08 -2.94
CA TYR A 93 24.78 -6.66 -3.92
C TYR A 93 25.64 -7.71 -3.21
N SER A 94 25.78 -8.91 -3.77
CA SER A 94 26.68 -9.92 -3.21
C SER A 94 28.11 -9.40 -3.32
N ILE A 95 28.71 -9.05 -2.19
CA ILE A 95 30.11 -8.64 -2.14
C ILE A 95 30.93 -9.86 -2.54
N VAL A 96 31.47 -9.86 -3.77
CA VAL A 96 32.24 -10.99 -4.34
C VAL A 96 33.61 -11.14 -3.65
N LYS A 97 34.07 -10.12 -2.92
CA LYS A 97 35.31 -10.17 -2.14
C LYS A 97 35.04 -10.70 -0.73
N LYS A 98 35.76 -11.76 -0.35
CA LYS A 98 35.87 -12.19 1.05
C LYS A 98 36.47 -11.03 1.84
N VAL A 99 35.64 -10.33 2.61
CA VAL A 99 36.14 -9.31 3.55
C VAL A 99 36.99 -10.06 4.56
N MET A 100 38.27 -9.71 4.65
CA MET A 100 39.14 -10.24 5.69
C MET A 100 38.62 -9.69 7.02
N GLU A 101 37.99 -10.54 7.83
CA GLU A 101 37.54 -10.16 9.16
C GLU A 101 38.76 -9.75 9.99
N ARG A 102 38.75 -8.50 10.45
CA ARG A 102 39.77 -7.98 11.36
C ARG A 102 39.22 -8.08 12.78
N LYS A 103 40.08 -8.37 13.74
CA LYS A 103 39.71 -8.36 15.15
C LYS A 103 39.21 -6.96 15.54
N ASN A 104 37.99 -6.87 16.06
CA ASN A 104 37.50 -5.65 16.69
C ASN A 104 38.26 -5.45 18.01
N LEU A 105 39.21 -4.51 18.02
CA LEU A 105 40.03 -4.23 19.20
C LEU A 105 39.25 -3.47 20.28
N LEU A 106 38.23 -2.71 19.89
CA LEU A 106 37.44 -1.88 20.79
C LEU A 106 36.34 -2.69 21.48
N ASP A 107 35.69 -3.59 20.73
CA ASP A 107 34.60 -4.46 21.19
C ASP A 107 33.52 -3.75 22.03
N GLN A 108 33.21 -2.50 21.65
CA GLN A 108 32.28 -1.59 22.36
C GLN A 108 32.68 -1.25 23.82
N ASP A 109 33.91 -1.54 24.22
CA ASP A 109 34.47 -1.07 25.48
C ASP A 109 35.01 0.36 25.31
N PHE A 110 34.26 1.33 25.83
CA PHE A 110 34.62 2.76 25.81
C PHE A 110 35.31 3.23 27.10
N SER A 111 35.64 2.33 28.02
CA SER A 111 36.41 2.67 29.23
C SER A 111 37.86 3.05 28.88
N THR A 112 38.47 3.95 29.64
CA THR A 112 39.84 4.43 29.42
C THR A 112 40.52 4.69 30.75
N THR A 113 41.81 4.37 30.85
CA THR A 113 42.62 4.59 32.06
C THR A 113 43.52 5.82 31.92
N THR A 114 43.96 6.13 30.70
CA THR A 114 44.86 7.26 30.42
C THR A 114 44.49 8.00 29.13
N ILE A 115 45.04 9.20 28.94
CA ILE A 115 44.87 10.02 27.73
C ILE A 115 45.39 9.27 26.50
N ASN A 116 44.75 9.47 25.34
CA ASN A 116 45.13 8.95 24.02
C ASN A 116 44.98 7.43 23.83
N GLU A 117 44.25 6.74 24.70
CA GLU A 117 44.04 5.30 24.61
C GLU A 117 42.98 4.93 23.54
N LYS A 118 41.86 5.66 23.53
CA LYS A 118 40.72 5.39 22.64
C LYS A 118 40.13 6.71 22.15
N TRP A 119 39.91 6.79 20.84
CA TRP A 119 39.43 8.01 20.17
C TRP A 119 38.13 7.68 19.43
N VAL A 120 37.15 8.57 19.49
CA VAL A 120 35.91 8.46 18.74
C VAL A 120 35.86 9.57 17.71
N ALA A 121 35.41 9.25 16.50
CA ALA A 121 35.24 10.22 15.44
C ALA A 121 33.82 10.17 14.89
N ASP A 122 33.26 11.33 14.55
CA ASP A 122 31.96 11.46 13.92
C ASP A 122 32.03 12.43 12.73
N ILE A 123 31.21 12.16 11.70
CA ILE A 123 31.10 13.02 10.52
C ILE A 123 29.64 13.43 10.35
N ILE A 124 29.39 14.72 10.45
CA ILE A 124 28.06 15.31 10.33
C ILE A 124 27.94 16.04 9.00
N TYR A 125 26.82 15.84 8.32
CA TYR A 125 26.47 16.50 7.07
C TYR A 125 25.61 17.73 7.37
N ILE A 126 26.12 18.91 7.04
CA ILE A 126 25.46 20.18 7.32
C ILE A 126 25.18 20.87 6.00
N TYR A 127 23.91 21.17 5.71
CA TYR A 127 23.55 21.94 4.53
C TYR A 127 23.59 23.43 4.85
N THR A 128 24.33 24.19 4.04
CA THR A 128 24.42 25.65 4.12
C THR A 128 23.78 26.28 2.89
N VAL A 129 23.08 27.40 3.07
CA VAL A 129 22.40 28.09 1.96
C VAL A 129 23.41 28.64 0.93
N ARG A 130 24.60 29.04 1.38
CA ARG A 130 25.63 29.63 0.52
C ARG A 130 26.51 28.59 -0.17
N ASP A 131 26.98 27.59 0.58
CA ASP A 131 28.07 26.72 0.14
C ASP A 131 27.59 25.27 -0.13
N GLY A 132 26.29 24.99 0.08
CA GLY A 132 25.71 23.66 -0.14
C GLY A 132 26.04 22.67 0.97
N TRP A 133 26.24 21.40 0.63
CA TRP A 133 26.55 20.34 1.59
C TRP A 133 27.98 20.44 2.10
N CYS A 134 28.12 20.71 3.39
CA CYS A 134 29.37 20.75 4.13
C CYS A 134 29.51 19.52 5.03
N TYR A 135 30.75 19.18 5.35
CA TYR A 135 31.11 18.05 6.20
C TYR A 135 31.83 18.57 7.43
N LEU A 136 31.29 18.29 8.61
CA LEU A 136 31.95 18.54 9.88
C LEU A 136 32.51 17.23 10.39
N ALA A 137 33.83 17.12 10.43
CA ALA A 137 34.51 16.01 11.09
C ALA A 137 34.88 16.44 12.51
N SER A 138 34.62 15.58 13.49
CA SER A 138 35.05 15.79 14.87
C SER A 138 35.71 14.54 15.40
N VAL A 139 36.76 14.70 16.19
CA VAL A 139 37.49 13.61 16.84
C VAL A 139 37.62 13.92 18.32
N MET A 140 37.31 12.98 19.19
CA MET A 140 37.33 13.14 20.64
C MET A 140 38.18 12.05 21.29
N ASP A 141 39.07 12.44 22.20
CA ASP A 141 39.74 11.51 23.12
C ASP A 141 38.76 11.10 24.23
N LEU A 142 38.57 9.79 24.42
CA LEU A 142 37.57 9.26 25.36
C LEU A 142 37.94 9.50 26.83
N HIS A 143 39.22 9.66 27.15
CA HIS A 143 39.66 9.92 28.51
C HIS A 143 39.49 11.40 28.89
N SER A 144 40.08 12.32 28.12
CA SER A 144 40.02 13.76 28.42
C SER A 144 38.70 14.43 28.03
N LYS A 145 37.86 13.77 27.22
CA LYS A 145 36.65 14.35 26.58
C LYS A 145 36.94 15.61 25.77
N LYS A 146 38.19 15.81 25.36
CA LYS A 146 38.60 16.94 24.52
C LYS A 146 38.30 16.61 23.07
N THR A 147 37.53 17.48 22.42
CA THR A 147 37.23 17.39 20.98
C THR A 147 38.23 18.21 20.18
N ILE A 148 38.63 17.65 19.04
CA ILE A 148 39.42 18.26 17.98
C ILE A 148 38.51 18.33 16.75
N THR A 149 38.32 19.53 16.20
CA THR A 149 37.49 19.83 15.03
C THR A 149 38.28 20.63 14.04
#